data_AF-A0A1H3SP35-F1
#
_entry.id   AF-A0A1H3SP35-F1
#
_cell.length_a   1.000
_cell.length_b   1.000
_cell.length_c   1.000
_cell.angle_alpha   90.00
_cell.angle_beta   90.00
_cell.angle_gamma   90.00
#
_symmetry.space_group_name_H-M   'P 1'
#
loop_
_entity.id
_entity.type
_entity.pdbx_description
1 polymer ?
#
loop_
_entity_poly.entity_id
_entity_poly.type
_entity_poly.pdbx_seq_one_letter_code
_entity_poly.pdbx_strand_id
1 'polypeptide(L)'
;MHSAPTPPKVFRPRRPRQFAQLIQTAGDDAARAVLWAKVPADWRELVQSHISQAEARTEQHVREQEKLRPAVRTITPTFAEYRAPAHVPGNTLVAAQHLAALRAAIHHSPRVSQ
;
A
#
# COMPACT_ATOMS: atom_id res chain seq x y z
N MET A 1 39.83 0.35 -11.74
CA MET A 1 39.52 -1.03 -11.29
C MET A 1 38.23 -0.96 -10.48
N HIS A 2 37.13 -1.51 -11.00
CA HIS A 2 35.84 -1.52 -10.28
C HIS A 2 35.70 -2.86 -9.57
N SER A 3 35.74 -2.83 -8.25
CA SER A 3 35.56 -4.00 -7.38
C SER A 3 34.15 -4.55 -7.58
N ALA A 4 34.06 -5.84 -7.90
CA ALA A 4 32.78 -6.53 -8.01
C ALA A 4 31.99 -6.45 -6.69
N PRO A 5 30.65 -6.33 -6.74
CA PRO A 5 29.83 -6.32 -5.53
C PRO A 5 29.97 -7.67 -4.82
N THR A 6 30.32 -7.63 -3.54
CA THR A 6 30.43 -8.81 -2.67
C THR A 6 29.13 -9.61 -2.68
N PRO A 7 29.19 -10.95 -2.85
CA PRO A 7 27.98 -11.78 -2.83
C PRO A 7 27.27 -11.63 -1.48
N PRO A 8 25.93 -11.62 -1.47
CA PRO A 8 25.16 -11.48 -0.23
C PRO A 8 25.52 -12.63 0.72
N LYS A 9 25.84 -12.27 1.96
CA LYS A 9 26.21 -13.20 3.04
C LYS A 9 25.10 -14.25 3.18
N VAL A 10 25.39 -15.49 2.81
CA VAL A 10 24.42 -16.61 2.87
C VAL A 10 24.11 -16.89 4.35
N PHE A 11 23.01 -16.34 4.84
CA PHE A 11 22.59 -16.50 6.23
C PHE A 11 21.90 -17.86 6.38
N ARG A 12 22.58 -18.82 7.03
CA ARG A 12 21.95 -20.08 7.41
C ARG A 12 21.18 -19.88 8.72
N PRO A 13 19.86 -20.15 8.76
CA PRO A 13 19.09 -20.07 9.99
C PRO A 13 19.63 -21.06 11.03
N ARG A 14 19.87 -20.57 12.25
CA ARG A 14 20.41 -21.37 13.37
C ARG A 14 19.33 -21.79 14.37
N ARG A 15 18.10 -21.31 14.18
CA ARG A 15 16.97 -21.52 15.09
C ARG A 15 15.71 -21.91 14.30
N PRO A 16 14.83 -22.76 14.85
CA PRO A 16 13.57 -23.13 14.20
C PRO A 16 12.71 -21.91 13.86
N ARG A 17 12.68 -20.90 14.74
CA ARG A 17 11.96 -19.65 14.49
C ARG A 17 12.47 -18.88 13.24
N GLN A 18 13.77 -18.92 12.96
CA GLN A 18 14.33 -18.27 11.76
C GLN A 18 13.95 -19.04 10.49
N PHE A 19 13.90 -20.37 10.57
CA PHE A 19 13.38 -21.20 9.48
C PHE A 19 11.92 -20.88 9.17
N ALA A 20 11.07 -20.80 10.21
CA ALA A 20 9.66 -20.43 10.05
C ALA A 20 9.50 -19.06 9.39
N GLN A 21 10.30 -18.07 9.80
CA GLN A 21 10.30 -16.74 9.18
C GLN A 21 10.71 -16.79 7.71
N LEU A 22 11.77 -17.53 7.36
CA LEU A 22 12.19 -17.66 5.96
C LEU A 22 11.11 -18.31 5.09
N ILE A 23 10.44 -19.34 5.60
CA ILE A 23 9.33 -20.01 4.91
C ILE A 23 8.14 -19.06 4.74
N GLN A 24 7.85 -18.20 5.71
CA GLN A 24 6.78 -17.20 5.60
C GLN A 24 7.11 -16.10 4.58
N THR A 25 8.37 -15.65 4.54
CA THR A 25 8.80 -14.59 3.61
C THR A 25 9.02 -15.07 2.18
N ALA A 26 9.06 -16.38 1.94
CA ALA A 26 9.44 -16.95 0.65
C ALA A 26 8.47 -16.61 -0.48
N GLY A 27 7.21 -16.27 -0.19
CA GLY A 27 6.19 -15.83 -1.16
C GLY A 27 5.70 -16.92 -2.13
N ASP A 28 6.63 -17.67 -2.71
CA ASP A 28 6.41 -18.72 -3.69
C ASP A 28 6.27 -20.11 -3.03
N ASP A 29 5.21 -20.84 -3.39
CA ASP A 29 4.94 -22.18 -2.83
C ASP A 29 6.05 -23.20 -3.15
N ALA A 30 6.67 -23.09 -4.33
CA ALA A 30 7.81 -23.92 -4.70
C ALA A 30 9.04 -23.67 -3.80
N ALA A 31 9.32 -22.41 -3.47
CA ALA A 31 10.41 -22.04 -2.58
C ALA A 31 10.13 -22.49 -1.14
N ARG A 32 8.88 -22.41 -0.68
CA ARG A 32 8.45 -22.91 0.63
C ARG A 32 8.67 -24.42 0.75
N ALA A 33 8.32 -25.20 -0.28
CA ALA A 33 8.54 -26.65 -0.29
C ALA A 33 10.02 -27.02 -0.21
N VAL A 34 10.88 -26.32 -0.95
CA VAL A 34 12.33 -26.52 -0.90
C VAL A 34 12.88 -26.18 0.49
N LEU A 35 12.46 -25.06 1.09
CA LEU A 35 12.89 -24.67 2.44
C LEU A 35 12.40 -25.66 3.50
N TRP A 36 11.17 -26.17 3.36
CA TRP A 36 10.62 -27.21 4.24
C TRP A 36 11.43 -28.50 4.19
N ALA A 37 11.87 -28.91 3.00
CA ALA A 37 12.73 -30.08 2.83
C ALA A 37 14.12 -29.93 3.50
N LYS A 38 14.58 -28.69 3.73
CA LYS A 38 15.83 -28.39 4.43
C LYS A 38 15.69 -28.27 5.96
N VAL A 39 14.48 -28.34 6.50
CA VAL A 39 14.25 -28.29 7.94
C VAL A 39 14.68 -29.61 8.60
N PRO A 40 15.53 -29.57 9.64
CA PRO A 40 15.86 -30.75 10.44
C PRO A 40 14.61 -31.43 11.03
N ALA A 41 14.58 -32.76 11.09
CA ALA A 41 13.41 -33.53 11.53
C ALA A 41 12.92 -33.10 12.93
N ASP A 42 13.85 -32.96 13.87
CA ASP A 42 13.59 -32.58 15.27
C ASP A 42 12.93 -31.20 15.41
N TRP A 43 13.01 -30.36 14.37
CA TRP A 43 12.50 -28.99 14.38
C TRP A 43 11.18 -28.83 13.63
N ARG A 44 10.72 -29.83 12.88
CA ARG A 44 9.55 -29.69 12.00
C ARG A 44 8.30 -29.27 12.75
N GLU A 45 8.03 -29.90 13.90
CA GLU A 45 6.86 -29.57 14.73
C GLU A 45 6.93 -28.14 15.28
N LEU A 46 8.11 -27.71 15.75
CA LEU A 46 8.34 -26.35 16.23
C LEU A 46 8.21 -25.31 15.11
N VAL A 47 8.75 -25.60 13.93
CA VAL A 47 8.62 -24.70 12.77
C VAL A 47 7.16 -24.62 12.34
N GLN A 48 6.42 -25.74 12.31
CA GLN A 48 5.00 -25.77 11.98
C GLN A 48 4.18 -24.92 12.96
N SER A 49 4.41 -25.07 14.27
CA SER A 49 3.72 -24.27 15.29
C SER A 49 4.03 -22.76 15.16
N HIS A 50 5.25 -22.39 14.79
CA HIS A 50 5.60 -20.99 14.56
C HIS A 50 4.95 -20.43 13.29
N ILE A 51 4.77 -21.25 12.26
CA ILE A 51 4.05 -20.86 11.04
C ILE A 51 2.58 -20.62 11.36
N SER A 52 1.90 -21.56 12.02
CA SER A 52 0.48 -21.40 12.36
C SER A 52 0.23 -20.21 13.29
N GLN A 53 1.11 -19.94 14.25
CA GLN A 53 1.02 -18.76 15.10
C GLN A 53 1.18 -17.44 14.30
N ALA A 54 2.05 -17.41 13.30
CA ALA A 54 2.24 -16.22 12.48
C ALA A 54 1.06 -15.99 11.54
N GLU A 55 0.50 -17.05 10.97
CA GLU A 55 -0.72 -17.00 10.16
C GLU A 55 -1.89 -16.47 11.00
N ALA A 56 -2.10 -17.00 12.21
CA ALA A 56 -3.14 -16.52 13.13
C ALA A 56 -3.00 -15.03 13.48
N ARG A 57 -1.77 -14.54 13.71
CA ARG A 57 -1.52 -13.10 13.94
C ARG A 57 -1.82 -12.25 12.70
N THR A 58 -1.47 -12.77 11.53
CA THR A 58 -1.74 -12.08 10.26
C THR A 58 -3.24 -11.99 10.01
N GLU A 59 -3.98 -13.07 10.24
CA GLU A 59 -5.45 -13.07 10.16
C GLU A 59 -6.07 -12.09 11.14
N GLN A 60 -5.62 -12.05 12.39
CA GLN A 60 -6.10 -11.09 13.38
C GLN A 60 -5.84 -9.65 12.92
N HIS A 61 -4.64 -9.37 12.41
CA HIS A 61 -4.27 -8.05 11.91
C HIS A 61 -5.14 -7.63 10.73
N VAL A 62 -5.38 -8.52 9.77
CA VAL A 62 -6.27 -8.25 8.62
C VAL A 62 -7.69 -7.96 9.12
N ARG A 63 -8.23 -8.78 10.04
CA ARG A 63 -9.56 -8.56 10.62
C ARG A 63 -9.66 -7.21 11.34
N GLU A 64 -8.61 -6.80 12.06
CA GLU A 64 -8.56 -5.49 12.71
C GLU A 64 -8.53 -4.35 11.70
N GLN A 65 -7.74 -4.46 10.63
CA GLN A 65 -7.72 -3.46 9.56
C GLN A 65 -9.05 -3.39 8.79
N GLU A 66 -9.69 -4.53 8.55
CA GLU A 66 -10.99 -4.59 7.89
C GLU A 66 -12.08 -3.87 8.70
N LYS A 67 -12.05 -3.95 10.03
CA LYS A 67 -12.96 -3.16 10.90
C LYS A 67 -12.79 -1.66 10.72
N LEU A 68 -11.59 -1.21 10.38
CA LEU A 68 -11.26 0.19 10.17
C LEU A 68 -11.42 0.63 8.72
N ARG A 69 -11.80 -0.28 7.81
CA ARG A 69 -11.94 0.02 6.39
C ARG A 69 -13.08 1.05 6.20
N PRO A 70 -12.80 2.23 5.64
CA PRO A 70 -13.84 3.19 5.32
C PRO A 70 -14.86 2.55 4.39
N ALA A 71 -16.15 2.73 4.67
CA ALA A 71 -17.20 2.33 3.75
C ALA A 71 -16.92 3.01 2.40
N VAL A 72 -16.74 2.20 1.35
CA VAL A 72 -16.56 2.71 -0.02
C VAL A 72 -17.86 3.41 -0.39
N ARG A 73 -17.93 4.72 -0.13
CA ARG A 73 -18.96 5.56 -0.70
C ARG A 73 -18.66 5.63 -2.18
N THR A 74 -19.45 4.93 -2.99
CA THR A 74 -19.54 5.15 -4.43
C THR A 74 -20.09 6.57 -4.62
N ILE A 75 -19.20 7.55 -4.51
CA ILE A 75 -19.50 8.92 -4.91
C ILE A 75 -19.54 8.86 -6.42
N THR A 76 -20.75 8.89 -6.99
CA THR A 76 -20.92 9.09 -8.42
C THR A 76 -20.12 10.34 -8.78
N PRO A 77 -19.09 10.26 -9.65
CA PRO A 77 -18.30 11.43 -10.01
C PRO A 77 -19.28 12.46 -10.56
N THR A 78 -19.40 13.57 -9.85
CA THR A 78 -20.25 14.68 -10.29
C THR A 78 -19.51 15.35 -11.43
N PHE A 79 -19.79 14.92 -12.66
CA PHE A 79 -19.28 15.58 -13.85
C PHE A 79 -19.95 16.96 -13.92
N ALA A 80 -19.22 17.99 -13.53
CA ALA A 80 -19.64 19.36 -13.83
C ALA A 80 -19.43 19.58 -15.33
N GLU A 81 -20.50 19.95 -16.05
CA GLU A 81 -20.40 20.33 -17.46
C GLU A 81 -19.45 21.52 -17.58
N TYR A 82 -18.37 21.36 -18.35
CA TYR A 82 -17.43 22.42 -18.63
C TYR A 82 -18.13 23.51 -19.46
N ARG A 83 -18.49 24.62 -18.82
CA ARG A 83 -18.95 25.82 -19.52
C ARG A 83 -17.75 26.64 -19.94
N ALA A 84 -17.43 26.63 -21.22
CA ALA A 84 -16.39 27.48 -21.79
C ALA A 84 -16.68 28.95 -21.43
N PRO A 85 -15.70 29.71 -20.91
CA PRO A 85 -15.86 31.14 -20.68
C PRO A 85 -16.22 31.84 -21.99
N ALA A 86 -17.22 32.73 -21.96
CA ALA A 86 -17.56 33.55 -23.12
C ALA A 86 -16.33 34.38 -23.50
N HIS A 87 -15.81 34.18 -24.72
CA HIS A 87 -14.68 34.94 -25.22
C HIS A 87 -15.14 36.38 -25.47
N VAL A 88 -14.76 37.30 -24.59
CA VAL A 88 -14.97 38.74 -24.75
C VAL A 88 -13.67 39.34 -25.27
N PRO A 89 -13.55 39.64 -26.58
CA PRO A 89 -12.37 40.31 -27.11
C PRO A 89 -12.35 41.76 -26.60
N GLY A 90 -11.23 42.16 -25.98
CA GLY A 90 -10.83 43.56 -25.92
C GLY A 90 -10.99 44.33 -24.60
N ASN A 91 -11.19 43.71 -23.44
CA ASN A 91 -11.17 44.48 -22.18
C ASN A 91 -10.45 43.75 -21.04
N THR A 92 -9.18 44.12 -20.83
CA THR A 92 -8.30 43.54 -19.80
C THR A 92 -8.84 43.76 -18.39
N LEU A 93 -9.57 44.84 -18.14
CA LEU A 93 -10.25 45.13 -16.88
C LEU A 93 -11.35 44.11 -16.58
N VAL A 94 -12.15 43.77 -17.58
CA VAL A 94 -13.24 42.79 -17.46
C VAL A 94 -12.66 41.39 -17.27
N ALA A 95 -11.60 41.02 -18.01
CA ALA A 95 -10.89 39.76 -17.81
C ALA A 95 -10.30 39.63 -16.40
N ALA A 96 -9.72 40.71 -15.85
CA ALA A 96 -9.20 40.73 -14.49
C ALA A 96 -10.31 40.55 -13.45
N GLN A 97 -11.48 41.18 -13.65
CA GLN A 97 -12.65 41.01 -12.78
C GLN A 97 -13.19 39.57 -12.83
N HIS A 98 -13.31 38.96 -14.01
CA HIS A 98 -13.72 37.56 -14.14
C HIS A 98 -12.72 36.61 -13.49
N LEU A 99 -11.41 36.87 -13.64
CA LEU A 99 -10.36 36.06 -13.02
C LEU A 99 -10.37 36.21 -11.48
N ALA A 100 -10.61 37.41 -10.96
CA ALA A 100 -10.79 37.64 -9.53
C ALA A 100 -12.05 36.93 -8.98
N ALA A 101 -13.16 36.96 -9.72
CA ALA A 101 -14.39 36.25 -9.36
C ALA A 101 -14.21 34.73 -9.37
N LEU A 102 -13.50 34.18 -10.36
CA LEU A 102 -13.16 32.75 -10.41
C LEU A 102 -12.26 32.33 -9.25
N ARG A 103 -11.23 33.12 -8.92
CA ARG A 103 -10.38 32.88 -7.75
C ARG A 103 -11.20 32.93 -6.45
N ALA A 104 -12.09 33.91 -6.31
CA ALA A 104 -12.95 34.01 -5.14
C ALA A 104 -13.87 32.78 -5.00
N ALA A 105 -14.45 32.26 -6.08
CA ALA A 105 -15.27 31.05 -6.05
C ALA A 105 -14.50 29.80 -5.63
N ILE A 106 -13.23 29.67 -6.05
CA ILE A 106 -12.35 28.58 -5.63
C ILE A 106 -11.99 28.70 -4.14
N HIS A 107 -11.75 29.92 -3.65
CA HIS A 107 -11.40 30.17 -2.25
C HIS A 107 -12.60 30.21 -1.29
N HIS A 108 -13.82 30.47 -1.79
CA HIS A 108 -15.08 30.45 -1.02
C HIS A 108 -15.83 29.12 -1.09
N SER A 109 -15.33 28.13 -1.84
CA SER A 109 -15.82 26.76 -1.66
C SER A 109 -15.46 26.34 -0.23
N PRO A 110 -16.44 26.09 0.67
CA PRO A 110 -16.12 25.66 2.01
C PRO A 110 -15.35 24.35 1.85
N ARG A 111 -14.10 24.33 2.30
CA ARG A 111 -13.43 23.08 2.64
C ARG A 111 -14.41 22.33 3.52
N VAL A 112 -15.05 21.32 2.96
CA VAL A 112 -15.80 20.32 3.73
C VAL A 112 -14.74 19.68 4.61
N SER A 113 -14.65 20.23 5.82
CA SER A 113 -13.85 19.72 6.90
C SER A 113 -14.63 18.52 7.40
N GLN A 114 -14.21 17.32 6.99
CA GLN A 114 -14.51 16.08 7.68
C GLN A 114 -13.21 15.54 8.25
#